data_AF-A0A7J0H553-F1
#
_entry.id   AF-A0A7J0H553-F1
#
_cell.length_a   1.000
_cell.length_b   1.000
_cell.length_c   1.000
_cell.angle_alpha   90.00
_cell.angle_beta   90.00
_cell.angle_gamma   90.00
#
_symmetry.space_group_name_H-M   'P 1'
#
loop_
_entity.id
_entity.type
_entity.pdbx_description
1 polymer ?
#
loop_
_entity_poly.entity_id
_entity_poly.type
_entity_poly.pdbx_seq_one_letter_code
_entity_poly.pdbx_strand_id
1 'polypeptide(L)'
;MGTLVGHVAPGFGFFALGLWHLLNHIKLHALNPKYYTSMTWFPTSKKRYLELYLIMVGCSMSISMELFIGPARHQPLGPDGTIPSNHLHNFEHSTISLSIFVYALSAIILDKFAPNKSQHGLTLLVGASAFSQQLLLFHLHSADHMGVEGQYHLLLQVVIAISLLTTLMGIGYPKSFLISFVRSISVLFQGVWLMVMGFMLWTPQFMPKGCFMHLEEGHTVVRCGSHQALKRAKALVNVEFSWLLVLVMIFSMCLYMFFTKVYGGRVEYKSLSKYEEPEEVEDAEAQKKNKHFVDHMEKAFIPMDIER
;
A
#
# COMPACT_ATOMS: atom_id res chain seq x y z
N MET A 1 16.54 15.99 7.96
CA MET A 1 17.68 15.12 7.53
C MET A 1 17.97 13.97 8.47
N GLY A 2 18.02 12.72 7.97
CA GLY A 2 18.77 11.61 8.59
C GLY A 2 18.72 11.53 10.12
N THR A 3 17.55 11.70 10.73
CA THR A 3 17.41 11.67 12.19
C THR A 3 16.34 10.67 12.58
N LEU A 4 16.38 10.24 13.83
CA LEU A 4 15.32 9.44 14.44
C LEU A 4 13.94 10.05 14.20
N VAL A 5 13.77 11.33 14.54
CA VAL A 5 12.48 12.03 14.41
C VAL A 5 12.09 12.19 12.93
N GLY A 6 13.05 12.50 12.07
CA GLY A 6 12.85 12.64 10.63
C GLY A 6 12.35 11.37 9.94
N HIS A 7 12.59 10.18 10.52
CA HIS A 7 12.06 8.91 10.03
C HIS A 7 10.77 8.50 10.75
N VAL A 8 10.75 8.60 12.08
CA VAL A 8 9.62 8.13 12.91
C VAL A 8 8.37 8.98 12.69
N ALA A 9 8.48 10.31 12.61
CA ALA A 9 7.31 11.17 12.47
C ALA A 9 6.61 11.01 11.11
N PRO A 10 7.31 11.06 9.95
CA PRO A 10 6.68 10.71 8.67
C PRO A 10 6.21 9.25 8.63
N GLY A 11 6.96 8.33 9.25
CA GLY A 11 6.58 6.93 9.37
C GLY A 11 5.23 6.73 10.07
N PHE A 12 4.99 7.44 11.18
CA PHE A 12 3.70 7.46 11.85
C PHE A 12 2.58 8.01 10.96
N GLY A 13 2.85 9.07 10.20
CA GLY A 13 1.90 9.63 9.24
C GLY A 13 1.46 8.63 8.17
N PHE A 14 2.42 7.96 7.51
CA PHE A 14 2.13 6.91 6.53
C PHE A 14 1.44 5.70 7.16
N PHE A 15 1.82 5.31 8.39
CA PHE A 15 1.17 4.22 9.13
C PHE A 15 -0.31 4.54 9.39
N ALA A 16 -0.60 5.72 9.93
CA ALA A 16 -1.97 6.14 10.23
C ALA A 16 -2.81 6.26 8.96
N LEU A 17 -2.26 6.84 7.88
CA LEU A 17 -2.94 6.95 6.59
C LEU A 17 -3.21 5.58 5.96
N GLY A 18 -2.20 4.70 5.94
CA GLY A 18 -2.32 3.35 5.41
C GLY A 18 -3.32 2.50 6.18
N LEU A 19 -3.32 2.59 7.52
CA LEU A 19 -4.30 1.91 8.36
C LEU A 19 -5.71 2.46 8.12
N TRP A 20 -5.85 3.78 8.03
CA TRP A 20 -7.11 4.44 7.72
C TRP A 20 -7.66 3.99 6.36
N HIS A 21 -6.82 3.93 5.33
CA HIS A 21 -7.21 3.43 4.00
C HIS A 21 -7.58 1.95 4.04
N LEU A 22 -6.77 1.11 4.70
CA LEU A 22 -6.99 -0.32 4.82
C LEU A 22 -8.35 -0.62 5.45
N LEU A 23 -8.64 -0.02 6.61
CA LEU A 23 -9.89 -0.23 7.33
C LEU A 23 -11.10 0.23 6.51
N ASN A 24 -11.02 1.39 5.86
CA ASN A 24 -12.13 1.92 5.08
C ASN A 24 -12.36 1.14 3.77
N HIS A 25 -11.31 0.71 3.08
CA HIS A 25 -11.45 -0.13 1.89
C HIS A 25 -12.05 -1.50 2.23
N ILE A 26 -11.59 -2.14 3.32
CA ILE A 26 -12.18 -3.41 3.79
C ILE A 26 -13.66 -3.21 4.15
N LYS A 27 -13.98 -2.17 4.93
CA LYS A 27 -15.36 -1.87 5.32
C LYS A 27 -16.25 -1.60 4.11
N LEU A 28 -15.78 -0.80 3.16
CA LEU A 28 -16.52 -0.48 1.93
C LEU A 28 -16.79 -1.74 1.10
N HIS A 29 -15.78 -2.62 0.98
CA HIS A 29 -15.93 -3.89 0.29
C HIS A 29 -16.87 -4.86 1.01
N ALA A 30 -16.76 -4.98 2.34
CA ALA A 30 -17.63 -5.85 3.14
C ALA A 30 -19.10 -5.42 3.05
N LEU A 31 -19.39 -4.11 3.04
CA LEU A 31 -20.75 -3.59 2.92
C LEU A 31 -21.32 -3.72 1.51
N ASN A 32 -20.49 -3.56 0.47
CA ASN A 32 -20.95 -3.50 -0.92
C ASN A 32 -20.00 -4.27 -1.87
N PRO A 33 -19.89 -5.61 -1.77
CA PRO A 33 -18.89 -6.37 -2.52
C PRO A 33 -19.10 -6.29 -4.04
N LYS A 34 -20.35 -6.25 -4.51
CA LYS A 34 -20.70 -6.19 -5.94
C LYS A 34 -20.52 -4.81 -6.59
N TYR A 35 -20.64 -3.74 -5.81
CA TYR A 35 -20.60 -2.35 -6.30
C TYR A 35 -19.37 -1.59 -5.79
N TYR A 36 -18.36 -2.33 -5.33
CA TYR A 36 -17.14 -1.76 -4.82
C TYR A 36 -16.49 -0.81 -5.83
N THR A 37 -16.10 0.37 -5.36
CA THR A 37 -15.29 1.33 -6.11
C THR A 37 -14.22 1.86 -5.18
N SER A 38 -12.96 1.78 -5.59
CA SER A 38 -11.83 2.30 -4.83
C SER A 38 -11.97 3.81 -4.67
N MET A 39 -11.87 4.30 -3.44
CA MET A 39 -11.70 5.72 -3.15
C MET A 39 -10.21 6.06 -3.08
N THR A 40 -9.85 7.32 -3.37
CA THR A 40 -8.48 7.82 -3.23
C THR A 40 -8.21 8.42 -1.85
N TRP A 41 -9.26 8.85 -1.17
CA TRP A 41 -9.29 9.39 0.19
C TRP A 41 -10.69 9.14 0.75
N PHE A 42 -10.85 9.12 2.08
CA PHE A 42 -12.12 8.81 2.74
C PHE A 42 -12.71 10.00 3.51
N PRO A 43 -13.98 10.35 3.27
CA PRO A 43 -14.62 11.43 3.99
C PRO A 43 -14.97 11.05 5.42
N THR A 44 -14.90 12.02 6.34
CA THR A 44 -15.38 11.85 7.73
C THR A 44 -16.68 12.60 7.99
N SER A 45 -17.45 12.15 8.98
CA SER A 45 -18.78 12.68 9.28
C SER A 45 -18.79 14.15 9.72
N LYS A 46 -17.77 14.60 10.46
CA LYS A 46 -17.68 15.99 10.95
C LYS A 46 -16.98 16.93 9.96
N LYS A 47 -15.89 16.45 9.33
CA LYS A 47 -15.07 17.23 8.40
C LYS A 47 -14.81 16.37 7.16
N ARG A 48 -15.53 16.64 6.06
CA ARG A 48 -15.42 15.86 4.82
C ARG A 48 -13.97 15.62 4.41
N TYR A 49 -13.15 16.67 4.34
CA TYR A 49 -11.75 16.59 3.90
C TYR A 49 -10.74 16.42 5.04
N LEU A 50 -11.11 15.83 6.19
CA LEU A 50 -10.22 15.73 7.36
C LEU A 50 -8.88 15.08 7.02
N GLU A 51 -8.91 13.94 6.33
CA GLU A 51 -7.71 13.23 5.88
C GLU A 51 -6.79 14.14 5.06
N LEU A 52 -7.33 14.81 4.05
CA LEU A 52 -6.56 15.69 3.16
C LEU A 52 -6.01 16.91 3.90
N TYR A 53 -6.75 17.48 4.84
CA TYR A 53 -6.25 18.56 5.68
C TYR A 53 -5.12 18.11 6.61
N LEU A 54 -5.20 16.90 7.19
CA LEU A 54 -4.13 16.34 8.01
C LEU A 54 -2.86 16.11 7.17
N ILE A 55 -3.00 15.61 5.94
CA ILE A 55 -1.90 15.49 4.99
C ILE A 55 -1.27 16.87 4.72
N MET A 56 -2.08 17.87 4.35
CA MET A 56 -1.58 19.22 4.08
C MET A 56 -0.84 19.82 5.27
N VAL A 57 -1.41 19.72 6.48
CA VAL A 57 -0.77 20.21 7.71
C VAL A 57 0.54 19.49 7.99
N GLY A 58 0.56 18.16 7.89
CA GLY A 58 1.78 17.36 8.08
C GLY A 58 2.87 17.71 7.07
N CYS A 59 2.52 17.86 5.79
CA CYS A 59 3.46 18.29 4.76
C CYS A 59 3.98 19.71 5.00
N SER A 60 3.12 20.66 5.39
CA SER A 60 3.55 22.02 5.73
C SER A 60 4.51 22.02 6.92
N MET A 61 4.21 21.25 7.98
CA MET A 61 5.12 21.09 9.12
C MET A 61 6.46 20.49 8.69
N SER A 62 6.45 19.46 7.84
CA SER A 62 7.66 18.84 7.31
C SER A 62 8.54 19.82 6.52
N ILE A 63 7.94 20.60 5.60
CA ILE A 63 8.64 21.64 4.84
C ILE A 63 9.20 22.71 5.77
N SER A 64 8.42 23.17 6.76
CA SER A 64 8.89 24.13 7.74
C SER A 64 10.07 23.60 8.56
N MET A 65 10.01 22.33 8.97
CA MET A 65 11.08 21.68 9.73
C MET A 65 12.36 21.54 8.92
N GLU A 66 12.28 21.14 7.65
CA GLU A 66 13.48 20.93 6.81
C GLU A 66 14.08 22.26 6.31
N LEU A 67 13.28 23.29 6.00
CA LEU A 67 13.81 24.54 5.39
C LEU A 67 14.04 25.70 6.37
N PHE A 68 13.28 25.77 7.46
CA PHE A 68 13.24 26.99 8.28
C PHE A 68 13.50 26.74 9.77
N ILE A 69 13.19 25.56 10.31
CA ILE A 69 13.34 25.31 11.76
C ILE A 69 14.60 24.48 12.05
N GLY A 70 14.80 23.38 11.33
CA GLY A 70 15.93 22.47 11.52
C GLY A 70 17.30 23.03 11.08
N PRO A 71 17.40 23.77 9.96
CA PRO A 71 18.69 24.29 9.49
C PRO A 71 19.34 25.30 10.45
N ALA A 72 20.68 25.32 10.45
CA ALA A 72 21.44 26.34 11.17
C ALA A 72 21.10 27.74 10.62
N ARG A 73 20.90 28.71 11.52
CA ARG A 73 20.40 30.07 11.23
C ARG A 73 18.93 30.15 10.77
N HIS A 74 18.17 29.05 10.83
CA HIS A 74 16.72 29.02 10.57
C HIS A 74 16.30 29.55 9.20
N GLN A 75 17.17 29.38 8.20
CA GLN A 75 16.93 29.88 6.86
C GLN A 75 17.64 28.97 5.83
N PRO A 76 17.05 28.78 4.64
CA PRO A 76 17.53 27.74 3.73
C PRO A 76 18.70 28.16 2.81
N LEU A 77 19.00 29.45 2.66
CA LEU A 77 19.96 30.00 1.67
C LEU A 77 21.29 30.47 2.31
N GLY A 78 22.37 30.58 1.56
CA GLY A 78 23.60 31.22 2.04
C GLY A 78 23.42 32.74 2.18
N PRO A 79 24.34 33.44 2.88
CA PRO A 79 24.41 34.91 2.85
C PRO A 79 24.58 35.50 1.44
N ASP A 80 25.08 34.69 0.50
CA ASP A 80 25.25 34.98 -0.92
C ASP A 80 23.99 34.61 -1.76
N GLY A 81 22.94 34.09 -1.13
CA GLY A 81 21.69 33.68 -1.77
C GLY A 81 21.72 32.30 -2.45
N THR A 82 22.84 31.55 -2.37
CA THR A 82 22.94 30.20 -2.95
C THR A 82 22.32 29.16 -2.01
N ILE A 83 22.11 27.91 -2.47
CA ILE A 83 21.72 26.81 -1.56
C ILE A 83 22.99 26.16 -1.02
N PRO A 84 23.27 26.22 0.29
CA PRO A 84 24.43 25.55 0.88
C PRO A 84 24.38 24.04 0.62
N SER A 85 25.54 23.41 0.41
CA SER A 85 25.62 21.96 0.14
C SER A 85 24.98 21.12 1.25
N ASN A 86 25.20 21.49 2.50
CA ASN A 86 24.60 20.85 3.68
C ASN A 86 23.07 21.05 3.80
N HIS A 87 22.46 21.88 2.95
CA HIS A 87 21.02 22.10 2.89
C HIS A 87 20.37 21.45 1.66
N LEU A 88 21.13 20.94 0.69
CA LEU A 88 20.57 20.38 -0.56
C LEU A 88 19.60 19.24 -0.27
N HIS A 89 19.97 18.32 0.61
CA HIS A 89 19.08 17.25 1.02
C HIS A 89 17.78 17.79 1.66
N ASN A 90 17.81 18.92 2.39
CA ASN A 90 16.60 19.50 3.01
C ASN A 90 15.59 19.90 1.95
N PHE A 91 16.08 20.42 0.82
CA PHE A 91 15.26 20.75 -0.34
C PHE A 91 14.69 19.49 -1.00
N GLU A 92 15.46 18.40 -1.11
CA GLU A 92 14.95 17.12 -1.61
C GLU A 92 13.81 16.60 -0.75
N HIS A 93 14.00 16.53 0.57
CA HIS A 93 12.97 16.11 1.52
C HIS A 93 11.72 17.02 1.49
N SER A 94 11.94 18.32 1.39
CA SER A 94 10.85 19.31 1.26
C SER A 94 10.09 19.13 -0.04
N THR A 95 10.76 18.73 -1.12
CA THR A 95 10.14 18.47 -2.42
C THR A 95 9.27 17.21 -2.37
N ILE A 96 9.67 16.16 -1.64
CA ILE A 96 8.80 15.01 -1.36
C ILE A 96 7.54 15.45 -0.62
N SER A 97 7.69 16.28 0.42
CA SER A 97 6.56 16.78 1.20
C SER A 97 5.62 17.67 0.37
N LEU A 98 6.20 18.48 -0.54
CA LEU A 98 5.46 19.34 -1.46
C LEU A 98 4.63 18.52 -2.46
N SER A 99 5.16 17.43 -3.02
CA SER A 99 4.41 16.61 -3.97
C SER A 99 3.17 15.96 -3.32
N ILE A 100 3.31 15.49 -2.08
CA ILE A 100 2.20 14.95 -1.29
C ILE A 100 1.19 16.04 -0.90
N PHE A 101 1.65 17.26 -0.57
CA PHE A 101 0.78 18.41 -0.35
C PHE A 101 -0.04 18.74 -1.59
N VAL A 102 0.60 18.78 -2.76
CA VAL A 102 -0.07 19.03 -4.05
C VAL A 102 -1.11 17.96 -4.32
N TYR A 103 -0.82 16.68 -4.05
CA TYR A 103 -1.84 15.62 -4.12
C TYR A 103 -3.07 15.92 -3.28
N ALA A 104 -2.90 16.28 -2.00
CA ALA A 104 -4.02 16.54 -1.10
C ALA A 104 -4.84 17.77 -1.53
N LEU A 105 -4.16 18.84 -1.95
CA LEU A 105 -4.81 20.05 -2.47
C LEU A 105 -5.57 19.76 -3.77
N SER A 106 -4.94 19.06 -4.73
CA SER A 106 -5.56 18.67 -5.99
C SER A 106 -6.78 17.79 -5.76
N ALA A 107 -6.74 16.85 -4.80
CA ALA A 107 -7.88 16.02 -4.46
C ALA A 107 -9.08 16.85 -3.97
N ILE A 108 -8.85 17.90 -3.17
CA ILE A 108 -9.91 18.85 -2.75
C ILE A 108 -10.45 19.65 -3.94
N ILE A 109 -9.55 20.20 -4.77
CA ILE A 109 -9.93 21.03 -5.92
C ILE A 109 -10.76 20.21 -6.92
N LEU A 110 -10.31 19.00 -7.24
CA LEU A 110 -11.00 18.10 -8.15
C LEU A 110 -12.37 17.69 -7.60
N ASP A 111 -12.49 17.39 -6.30
CA ASP A 111 -13.78 17.05 -5.68
C ASP A 111 -14.78 18.23 -5.69
N LYS A 112 -14.30 19.47 -5.51
CA LYS A 112 -15.18 20.65 -5.47
C LYS A 112 -15.58 21.18 -6.84
N PHE A 113 -14.65 21.23 -7.78
CA PHE A 113 -14.81 22.00 -9.02
C PHE A 113 -14.91 21.13 -10.27
N ALA A 114 -14.52 19.87 -10.20
CA ALA A 114 -14.56 18.96 -11.34
C ALA A 114 -15.10 17.56 -10.96
N PRO A 115 -16.34 17.45 -10.43
CA PRO A 115 -16.95 16.17 -10.06
C PRO A 115 -17.44 15.40 -11.30
N ASN A 116 -16.54 15.18 -12.26
CA ASN A 116 -16.79 14.44 -13.48
C ASN A 116 -16.18 13.03 -13.38
N LYS A 117 -16.48 12.17 -14.36
CA LYS A 117 -16.00 10.78 -14.38
C LYS A 117 -14.46 10.67 -14.32
N SER A 118 -13.74 11.71 -14.74
CA SER A 118 -12.28 11.74 -14.78
C SER A 118 -11.63 12.14 -13.45
N GLN A 119 -12.39 12.72 -12.51
CA GLN A 119 -11.90 13.18 -11.20
C GLN A 119 -11.08 12.10 -10.48
N HIS A 120 -11.60 10.87 -10.44
CA HIS A 120 -10.96 9.73 -9.77
C HIS A 120 -9.60 9.40 -10.39
N GLY A 121 -9.56 9.25 -11.73
CA GLY A 121 -8.33 8.95 -12.46
C GLY A 121 -7.30 10.07 -12.34
N LEU A 122 -7.72 11.34 -12.39
CA LEU A 122 -6.83 12.49 -12.20
C LEU A 122 -6.25 12.52 -10.77
N THR A 123 -7.07 12.24 -9.75
CA THR A 123 -6.59 12.20 -8.36
C THR A 123 -5.57 11.08 -8.16
N LEU A 124 -5.80 9.90 -8.77
CA LEU A 124 -4.82 8.81 -8.76
C LEU A 124 -3.55 9.16 -9.54
N LEU A 125 -3.66 9.89 -10.66
CA LEU A 125 -2.49 10.31 -11.43
C LEU A 125 -1.60 11.27 -10.62
N VAL A 126 -2.19 12.23 -9.90
CA VAL A 126 -1.43 13.11 -9.00
C VAL A 126 -0.86 12.33 -7.81
N GLY A 127 -1.60 11.36 -7.27
CA GLY A 127 -1.07 10.46 -6.24
C GLY A 127 0.12 9.62 -6.75
N ALA A 128 0.03 9.11 -7.97
CA ALA A 128 1.11 8.38 -8.62
C ALA A 128 2.31 9.29 -8.87
N SER A 129 2.13 10.54 -9.31
CA SER A 129 3.25 11.47 -9.46
C SER A 129 3.93 11.79 -8.13
N ALA A 130 3.17 11.88 -7.03
CA ALA A 130 3.73 12.04 -5.70
C ALA A 130 4.58 10.82 -5.28
N PHE A 131 4.11 9.59 -5.49
CA PHE A 131 4.90 8.38 -5.24
C PHE A 131 6.10 8.26 -6.17
N SER A 132 5.99 8.63 -7.45
CA SER A 132 7.11 8.67 -8.39
C SER A 132 8.19 9.65 -7.94
N GLN A 133 7.79 10.85 -7.49
CA GLN A 133 8.72 11.84 -6.98
C GLN A 133 9.40 11.37 -5.70
N GLN A 134 8.63 10.74 -4.80
CA GLN A 134 9.16 10.13 -3.59
C GLN A 134 10.18 9.04 -3.93
N LEU A 135 9.86 8.13 -4.84
CA LEU A 135 10.74 7.05 -5.28
C LEU A 135 12.01 7.59 -5.93
N LEU A 136 11.89 8.57 -6.84
CA LEU A 136 13.01 9.18 -7.53
C LEU A 136 13.98 9.85 -6.55
N LEU A 137 13.45 10.69 -5.65
CA LEU A 137 14.28 11.39 -4.68
C LEU A 137 14.94 10.42 -3.70
N PHE A 138 14.22 9.41 -3.20
CA PHE A 138 14.86 8.37 -2.39
C PHE A 138 15.86 7.53 -3.17
N HIS A 139 15.67 7.29 -4.47
CA HIS A 139 16.63 6.53 -5.27
C HIS A 139 17.95 7.27 -5.42
N LEU A 140 17.87 8.55 -5.81
CA LEU A 140 19.04 9.41 -5.97
C LEU A 140 19.72 9.64 -4.61
N HIS A 141 18.95 10.04 -3.60
CA HIS A 141 19.43 10.26 -2.23
C HIS A 141 19.99 8.98 -1.57
N SER A 142 19.36 7.82 -1.78
CA SER A 142 19.83 6.56 -1.21
C SER A 142 21.07 6.00 -1.91
N ALA A 143 21.37 6.43 -3.14
CA ALA A 143 22.65 6.11 -3.77
C ALA A 143 23.81 6.75 -3.01
N ASP A 144 23.57 7.89 -2.34
CA ASP A 144 24.54 8.55 -1.48
C ASP A 144 24.73 7.80 -0.15
N HIS A 145 23.66 7.16 0.36
CA HIS A 145 23.71 6.31 1.56
C HIS A 145 24.28 4.92 1.25
N MET A 146 25.60 4.79 1.16
CA MET A 146 26.24 3.48 1.05
C MET A 146 26.32 2.76 2.40
N GLY A 147 25.89 1.50 2.48
CA GLY A 147 26.09 0.65 3.67
C GLY A 147 24.80 0.09 4.25
N VAL A 148 24.62 0.18 5.58
CA VAL A 148 23.44 -0.35 6.27
C VAL A 148 22.22 0.54 6.03
N GLU A 149 22.38 1.86 6.15
CA GLU A 149 21.35 2.86 5.86
C GLU A 149 20.81 2.73 4.42
N GLY A 150 21.71 2.60 3.43
CA GLY A 150 21.31 2.31 2.05
C GLY A 150 20.50 1.04 1.87
N GLN A 151 20.79 -0.01 2.66
CA GLN A 151 20.00 -1.24 2.59
C GLN A 151 18.57 -1.02 3.09
N TYR A 152 18.40 -0.24 4.17
CA TYR A 152 17.09 0.16 4.68
C TYR A 152 16.30 0.98 3.65
N HIS A 153 16.93 1.98 3.05
CA HIS A 153 16.30 2.83 2.04
C HIS A 153 16.01 2.09 0.73
N LEU A 154 16.86 1.14 0.32
CA LEU A 154 16.60 0.29 -0.84
C LEU A 154 15.30 -0.51 -0.65
N LEU A 155 15.11 -1.11 0.52
CA LEU A 155 13.88 -1.87 0.81
C LEU A 155 12.65 -0.94 0.91
N LEU A 156 12.82 0.27 1.43
CA LEU A 156 11.78 1.30 1.42
C LEU A 156 11.35 1.65 -0.02
N GLN A 157 12.31 1.82 -0.94
CA GLN A 157 12.04 2.10 -2.36
C GLN A 157 11.19 1.01 -3.00
N VAL A 158 11.44 -0.27 -2.68
CA VAL A 158 10.62 -1.39 -3.19
C VAL A 158 9.16 -1.24 -2.75
N VAL A 159 8.92 -0.89 -1.48
CA VAL A 159 7.55 -0.69 -0.96
C VAL A 159 6.87 0.52 -1.61
N ILE A 160 7.62 1.61 -1.83
CA ILE A 160 7.11 2.80 -2.55
C ILE A 160 6.76 2.45 -4.00
N ALA A 161 7.60 1.65 -4.68
CA ALA A 161 7.33 1.20 -6.04
C ALA A 161 6.03 0.37 -6.12
N ILE A 162 5.76 -0.50 -5.14
CA ILE A 162 4.48 -1.22 -5.06
C ILE A 162 3.30 -0.24 -4.89
N SER A 163 3.45 0.78 -4.05
CA SER A 163 2.43 1.83 -3.86
C SER A 163 2.18 2.62 -5.14
N LEU A 164 3.24 2.95 -5.89
CA LEU A 164 3.16 3.60 -7.20
C LEU A 164 2.42 2.71 -8.22
N LEU A 165 2.87 1.46 -8.38
CA LEU A 165 2.30 0.52 -9.35
C LEU A 165 0.81 0.28 -9.09
N THR A 166 0.43 0.02 -7.84
CA THR A 166 -0.97 -0.17 -7.47
C THR A 166 -1.82 1.10 -7.63
N THR A 167 -1.24 2.28 -7.42
CA THR A 167 -1.91 3.56 -7.69
C THR A 167 -2.18 3.73 -9.19
N LEU A 168 -1.21 3.44 -10.05
CA LEU A 168 -1.36 3.47 -11.52
C LEU A 168 -2.39 2.43 -12.00
N MET A 169 -2.31 1.19 -11.50
CA MET A 169 -3.29 0.16 -11.82
C MET A 169 -4.71 0.56 -11.40
N GLY A 170 -4.86 1.31 -10.31
CA GLY A 170 -6.16 1.84 -9.86
C GLY A 170 -6.87 2.71 -10.89
N ILE A 171 -6.13 3.35 -11.81
CA ILE A 171 -6.70 4.19 -12.87
C ILE A 171 -7.47 3.31 -13.87
N GLY A 172 -6.87 2.18 -14.29
CA GLY A 172 -7.48 1.24 -15.23
C GLY A 172 -8.49 0.29 -14.58
N TYR A 173 -8.35 0.03 -13.28
CA TYR A 173 -9.14 -0.97 -12.56
C TYR A 173 -9.79 -0.40 -11.28
N PRO A 174 -10.63 0.66 -11.37
CA PRO A 174 -11.17 1.37 -10.20
C PRO A 174 -12.12 0.51 -9.34
N LYS A 175 -12.64 -0.60 -9.87
CA LYS A 175 -13.51 -1.55 -9.16
C LYS A 175 -12.77 -2.72 -8.51
N SER A 176 -11.45 -2.78 -8.62
CA SER A 176 -10.67 -3.85 -8.02
C SER A 176 -10.38 -3.57 -6.54
N PHE A 177 -11.00 -4.34 -5.65
CA PHE A 177 -10.70 -4.28 -4.21
C PHE A 177 -9.23 -4.65 -3.93
N LEU A 178 -8.71 -5.68 -4.61
CA LEU A 178 -7.34 -6.16 -4.38
C LEU A 178 -6.30 -5.08 -4.64
N ILE A 179 -6.45 -4.27 -5.69
CA ILE A 179 -5.50 -3.20 -6.00
C ILE A 179 -5.46 -2.16 -4.88
N SER A 180 -6.62 -1.68 -4.43
CA SER A 180 -6.71 -0.75 -3.29
C SER A 180 -6.26 -1.36 -1.97
N PHE A 181 -6.49 -2.65 -1.77
CA PHE A 181 -6.09 -3.38 -0.57
C PHE A 181 -4.57 -3.46 -0.50
N VAL A 182 -3.91 -3.91 -1.58
CA VAL A 182 -2.43 -3.96 -1.67
C VAL A 182 -1.84 -2.56 -1.54
N ARG A 183 -2.41 -1.53 -2.17
CA ARG A 183 -1.97 -0.14 -2.00
C ARG A 183 -2.04 0.33 -0.55
N SER A 184 -3.12 -0.02 0.15
CA SER A 184 -3.29 0.37 1.57
C SER A 184 -2.27 -0.34 2.47
N ILE A 185 -2.02 -1.63 2.20
CA ILE A 185 -1.00 -2.42 2.90
C ILE A 185 0.40 -1.87 2.64
N SER A 186 0.72 -1.51 1.39
CA SER A 186 2.04 -0.98 1.05
C SER A 186 2.29 0.37 1.70
N VAL A 187 1.30 1.27 1.73
CA VAL A 187 1.41 2.56 2.43
C VAL A 187 1.51 2.37 3.94
N LEU A 188 0.72 1.46 4.52
CA LEU A 188 0.83 1.08 5.94
C LEU A 188 2.24 0.58 6.26
N PHE A 189 2.76 -0.33 5.44
CA PHE A 189 4.07 -0.93 5.63
C PHE A 189 5.21 0.07 5.42
N GLN A 190 5.07 1.01 4.48
CA GLN A 190 5.98 2.14 4.33
C GLN A 190 6.12 2.92 5.64
N GLY A 191 5.00 3.17 6.34
CA GLY A 191 5.00 3.80 7.65
C GLY A 191 5.70 2.99 8.73
N VAL A 192 5.38 1.70 8.82
CA VAL A 192 6.05 0.76 9.77
C VAL A 192 7.55 0.73 9.52
N TRP A 193 7.96 0.57 8.26
CA TRP A 193 9.36 0.45 7.88
C TRP A 193 10.15 1.73 8.15
N LEU A 194 9.58 2.91 7.89
CA LEU A 194 10.19 4.20 8.24
C LEU A 194 10.41 4.32 9.76
N MET A 195 9.42 3.96 10.58
CA MET A 195 9.58 3.99 12.04
C MET A 195 10.68 3.04 12.50
N VAL A 196 10.67 1.80 11.99
CA VAL A 196 11.68 0.78 12.30
C VAL A 196 13.08 1.24 11.91
N MET A 197 13.25 1.72 10.67
CA MET A 197 14.50 2.31 10.18
C MET A 197 15.00 3.42 11.10
N GLY A 198 14.10 4.32 11.53
CA GLY A 198 14.40 5.38 12.48
C GLY A 198 14.97 4.83 13.81
N PHE A 199 14.32 3.84 14.41
CA PHE A 199 14.82 3.26 15.66
C PHE A 199 16.12 2.47 15.46
N MET A 200 16.21 1.66 14.41
CA MET A 200 17.35 0.76 14.20
C MET A 200 18.64 1.49 13.86
N LEU A 201 18.57 2.61 13.13
CA LEU A 201 19.76 3.37 12.74
C LEU A 201 20.20 4.40 13.79
N TRP A 202 19.27 4.93 14.60
CA TRP A 202 19.57 6.01 15.57
C TRP A 202 19.52 5.60 17.05
N THR A 203 19.35 4.31 17.35
CA THR A 203 19.39 3.78 18.73
C THR A 203 20.58 2.84 18.91
N PRO A 204 21.61 3.21 19.69
CA PRO A 204 22.86 2.44 19.78
C PRO A 204 22.68 0.98 20.20
N GLN A 205 21.68 0.67 21.01
CA GLN A 205 21.38 -0.67 21.51
C GLN A 205 20.94 -1.65 20.40
N PHE A 206 20.43 -1.14 19.29
CA PHE A 206 19.95 -1.96 18.16
C PHE A 206 20.99 -2.13 17.05
N MET A 207 22.18 -1.54 17.19
CA MET A 207 23.21 -1.63 16.16
C MET A 207 23.72 -3.07 15.96
N PRO A 208 23.87 -3.52 14.70
CA PRO A 208 24.48 -4.81 14.41
C PRO A 208 25.91 -4.93 14.94
N LYS A 209 26.27 -6.14 15.39
CA LYS A 209 27.63 -6.41 15.91
C LYS A 209 28.71 -6.03 14.90
N GLY A 210 29.69 -5.24 15.34
CA GLY A 210 30.78 -4.76 14.50
C GLY A 210 30.46 -3.49 13.69
N CYS A 211 29.30 -2.87 13.94
CA CYS A 211 28.93 -1.57 13.42
C CYS A 211 28.88 -0.53 14.56
N PHE A 212 29.08 0.73 14.21
CA PHE A 212 29.18 1.86 15.11
C PHE A 212 28.64 3.13 14.45
N MET A 213 28.23 4.08 15.27
CA MET A 213 27.84 5.42 14.82
C MET A 213 29.07 6.22 14.45
N HIS A 214 29.07 6.83 13.28
CA HIS A 214 30.12 7.72 12.80
C HIS A 214 29.50 9.04 12.35
N LEU A 215 30.14 10.16 12.68
CA LEU A 215 29.69 11.48 12.26
C LEU A 215 30.36 11.84 10.94
N GLU A 216 29.59 11.90 9.87
CA GLU A 216 30.02 12.31 8.53
C GLU A 216 29.23 13.54 8.10
N GLU A 217 29.92 14.61 7.70
CA GLU A 217 29.31 15.82 7.12
C GLU A 217 28.16 16.44 7.96
N GLY A 218 28.21 16.28 9.30
CA GLY A 218 27.17 16.79 10.21
C GLY A 218 25.98 15.85 10.42
N HIS A 219 26.02 14.63 9.88
CA HIS A 219 25.03 13.58 10.06
C HIS A 219 25.63 12.32 10.68
N THR A 220 24.89 11.68 11.58
CA THR A 220 25.35 10.43 12.21
C THR A 220 24.87 9.24 11.39
N VAL A 221 25.82 8.50 10.84
CA VAL A 221 25.59 7.35 9.97
C VAL A 221 26.14 6.06 10.61
N VAL A 222 25.53 4.92 10.30
CA VAL A 222 26.00 3.62 10.78
C VAL A 222 27.07 3.06 9.84
N ARG A 223 28.31 2.95 10.32
CA ARG A 223 29.44 2.32 9.61
C ARG A 223 29.82 1.01 10.26
N CYS A 224 30.39 0.09 9.50
CA CYS A 224 30.82 -1.22 10.00
C CYS A 224 32.33 -1.39 9.81
N GLY A 225 33.02 -1.89 10.84
CA GLY A 225 34.49 -1.94 10.88
C GLY A 225 35.12 -3.02 10.00
N SER A 226 34.33 -3.94 9.45
CA SER A 226 34.80 -4.95 8.49
C SER A 226 33.74 -5.27 7.44
N HIS A 227 34.20 -5.79 6.29
CA HIS A 227 33.31 -6.23 5.22
C HIS A 227 32.37 -7.37 5.66
N GLN A 228 32.83 -8.25 6.55
CA GLN A 228 32.02 -9.33 7.13
C GLN A 228 30.91 -8.78 8.04
N ALA A 229 31.22 -7.77 8.88
CA ALA A 229 30.24 -7.10 9.71
C ALA A 229 29.18 -6.37 8.87
N LEU A 230 29.59 -5.73 7.77
CA LEU A 230 28.66 -5.07 6.84
C LEU A 230 27.72 -6.09 6.17
N LYS A 231 28.25 -7.20 5.66
CA LYS A 231 27.42 -8.27 5.07
C LYS A 231 26.42 -8.83 6.07
N ARG A 232 26.86 -9.08 7.31
CA ARG A 232 26.00 -9.51 8.41
C ARG A 232 24.89 -8.49 8.69
N ALA A 233 25.25 -7.20 8.81
CA ALA A 233 24.29 -6.14 9.07
C ALA A 233 23.21 -6.08 7.97
N LYS A 234 23.60 -6.06 6.70
CA LYS A 234 22.65 -6.09 5.57
C LYS A 234 21.75 -7.33 5.58
N ALA A 235 22.28 -8.50 5.90
CA ALA A 235 21.48 -9.72 6.03
C ALA A 235 20.45 -9.62 7.15
N LEU A 236 20.80 -9.01 8.30
CA LEU A 236 19.85 -8.77 9.40
C LEU A 236 18.73 -7.82 8.98
N VAL A 237 19.04 -6.73 8.27
CA VAL A 237 18.03 -5.80 7.72
C VAL A 237 17.05 -6.55 6.80
N ASN A 238 17.55 -7.45 5.94
CA ASN A 238 16.69 -8.24 5.05
C ASN A 238 15.78 -9.21 5.82
N VAL A 239 16.30 -9.86 6.87
CA VAL A 239 15.50 -10.76 7.73
C VAL A 239 14.42 -9.97 8.47
N GLU A 240 14.78 -8.83 9.04
CA GLU A 240 13.85 -7.94 9.73
C GLU A 240 12.72 -7.48 8.80
N PHE A 241 13.06 -6.98 7.62
CA PHE A 241 12.08 -6.57 6.60
C PHE A 241 11.15 -7.73 6.24
N SER A 242 11.71 -8.93 6.04
CA SER A 242 10.93 -10.12 5.67
C SER A 242 9.95 -10.51 6.77
N TRP A 243 10.36 -10.49 8.03
CA TRP A 243 9.49 -10.81 9.16
C TRP A 243 8.40 -9.76 9.36
N LEU A 244 8.75 -8.47 9.27
CA LEU A 244 7.76 -7.39 9.36
C LEU A 244 6.74 -7.45 8.22
N LEU A 245 7.17 -7.79 7.00
CA LEU A 245 6.28 -8.00 5.87
C LEU A 245 5.28 -9.13 6.16
N VAL A 246 5.76 -10.27 6.66
CA VAL A 246 4.89 -11.40 7.05
C VAL A 246 3.89 -10.95 8.14
N LEU A 247 4.33 -10.22 9.15
CA LEU A 247 3.47 -9.72 10.22
C LEU A 247 2.40 -8.76 9.72
N VAL A 248 2.76 -7.81 8.83
CA VAL A 248 1.80 -6.87 8.23
C VAL A 248 0.79 -7.61 7.36
N MET A 249 1.21 -8.65 6.63
CA MET A 249 0.30 -9.48 5.84
C MET A 249 -0.68 -10.25 6.74
N ILE A 250 -0.20 -10.91 7.80
CA ILE A 250 -1.05 -11.61 8.77
C ILE A 250 -2.06 -10.62 9.39
N PHE A 251 -1.58 -9.47 9.87
CA PHE A 251 -2.42 -8.43 10.43
C PHE A 251 -3.52 -7.97 9.46
N SER A 252 -3.16 -7.71 8.19
CA SER A 252 -4.10 -7.25 7.17
C SER A 252 -5.15 -8.30 6.83
N MET A 253 -4.76 -9.58 6.77
CA MET A 253 -5.69 -10.70 6.56
C MET A 253 -6.62 -10.89 7.75
N CYS A 254 -6.11 -10.80 8.98
CA CYS A 254 -6.93 -10.86 10.19
C CYS A 254 -7.94 -9.71 10.24
N LEU A 255 -7.53 -8.47 9.91
CA LEU A 255 -8.44 -7.33 9.80
C LEU A 255 -9.52 -7.58 8.76
N TYR A 256 -9.15 -8.09 7.58
CA TYR A 256 -10.11 -8.42 6.53
C TYR A 256 -11.17 -9.41 7.04
N MET A 257 -10.74 -10.54 7.61
CA MET A 257 -11.64 -11.57 8.15
C MET A 257 -12.53 -11.03 9.29
N PHE A 258 -11.99 -10.18 10.15
CA PHE A 258 -12.76 -9.57 11.23
C PHE A 258 -13.86 -8.66 10.68
N PHE A 259 -13.52 -7.75 9.75
CA PHE A 259 -14.49 -6.80 9.20
C PHE A 259 -15.52 -7.46 8.31
N THR A 260 -15.16 -8.48 7.52
CA THR A 260 -16.15 -9.24 6.74
C THR A 260 -17.13 -9.96 7.65
N LYS A 261 -16.67 -10.50 8.79
CA LYS A 261 -17.57 -11.10 9.80
C LYS A 261 -18.49 -10.06 10.45
N VAL A 262 -17.99 -8.86 10.74
CA VAL A 262 -18.76 -7.79 11.41
C VAL A 262 -19.74 -7.10 10.47
N TYR A 263 -19.32 -6.79 9.23
CA TYR A 263 -20.09 -5.95 8.29
C TYR A 263 -20.68 -6.71 7.09
N GLY A 264 -20.17 -7.90 6.78
CA GLY A 264 -20.53 -8.63 5.57
C GLY A 264 -21.95 -9.19 5.56
N GLY A 265 -22.70 -9.13 6.66
CA GLY A 265 -23.96 -9.87 6.79
C GLY A 265 -23.73 -11.39 6.70
N ARG A 266 -24.77 -12.19 6.94
CA ARG A 266 -24.70 -13.65 6.73
C ARG A 266 -24.65 -13.96 5.24
N VAL A 267 -23.53 -13.71 4.57
CA VAL A 267 -23.27 -14.30 3.26
C VAL A 267 -22.99 -15.77 3.54
N GLU A 268 -23.90 -16.64 3.10
CA GLU A 268 -23.66 -18.08 3.05
C GLU A 268 -22.35 -18.31 2.29
N TYR A 269 -21.28 -18.56 3.04
CA TYR A 269 -20.05 -19.08 2.49
C TYR A 269 -20.38 -20.45 1.91
N LYS A 270 -20.58 -20.53 0.59
CA LYS A 270 -20.38 -21.81 -0.11
C LYS A 270 -18.91 -22.16 0.05
N SER A 271 -18.63 -22.98 1.05
CA SER A 271 -17.36 -23.66 1.26
C SER A 271 -16.83 -24.19 -0.07
N LEU A 272 -15.54 -23.94 -0.35
CA LEU A 272 -14.83 -24.50 -1.49
C LEU A 272 -14.71 -26.04 -1.42
N SER A 273 -15.21 -26.69 -0.37
CA SER A 273 -15.20 -28.14 -0.20
C SER A 273 -16.21 -28.90 -1.08
N LYS A 274 -16.93 -28.24 -2.00
CA LYS A 274 -17.89 -28.91 -2.89
C LYS A 274 -17.43 -29.00 -4.37
N TYR A 275 -16.14 -28.82 -4.63
CA TYR A 275 -15.54 -29.04 -5.95
C TYR A 275 -14.67 -30.31 -6.05
N GLU A 276 -14.56 -31.09 -4.97
CA GLU A 276 -13.87 -32.38 -4.97
C GLU A 276 -14.76 -33.48 -4.37
N GLU A 277 -15.95 -33.66 -4.95
CA GLU A 277 -16.56 -34.98 -5.05
C GLU A 277 -16.97 -35.14 -6.51
N PRO A 278 -16.40 -36.09 -7.27
CA PRO A 278 -17.05 -36.53 -8.49
C PRO A 278 -18.35 -37.19 -8.04
N GLU A 279 -19.48 -36.49 -8.21
CA GLU A 279 -20.78 -37.13 -8.31
C GLU A 279 -20.65 -38.19 -9.41
N GLU A 280 -20.71 -39.46 -9.00
CA GLU A 280 -20.90 -40.58 -9.90
C GLU A 280 -22.03 -40.22 -10.84
N VAL A 281 -21.69 -40.15 -12.14
CA VAL A 281 -22.64 -39.97 -13.21
C VAL A 281 -23.49 -41.25 -13.24
N GLU A 282 -24.57 -41.29 -12.47
CA GLU A 282 -25.68 -42.19 -12.77
C GLU A 282 -26.34 -41.67 -14.04
N ASP A 283 -26.07 -42.38 -15.13
CA ASP A 283 -26.59 -42.20 -16.48
C ASP A 283 -28.13 -42.05 -16.53
N ALA A 284 -28.62 -40.82 -16.39
CA ALA A 284 -30.01 -40.46 -16.65
C ALA A 284 -30.38 -40.49 -18.15
N GLU A 285 -29.42 -40.77 -19.04
CA GLU A 285 -29.67 -40.94 -20.49
C GLU A 285 -29.86 -42.41 -20.91
N ALA A 286 -29.49 -43.40 -20.09
CA ALA A 286 -29.72 -44.81 -20.39
C ALA A 286 -31.18 -45.26 -20.12
N GLN A 287 -31.91 -44.59 -19.21
CA GLN A 287 -33.30 -44.92 -18.91
C GLN A 287 -34.34 -44.26 -19.83
N LYS A 288 -34.01 -43.15 -20.52
CA LYS A 288 -34.91 -42.53 -21.51
C LYS A 288 -34.90 -43.25 -22.86
N LYS A 289 -33.76 -43.84 -23.26
CA LYS A 289 -33.67 -44.61 -24.51
C LYS A 289 -34.34 -45.99 -24.43
N ASN A 290 -34.29 -46.64 -23.26
CA ASN A 290 -34.97 -47.93 -23.07
C ASN A 290 -36.49 -47.81 -22.92
N LYS A 291 -37.02 -46.73 -22.30
CA LYS A 291 -38.47 -46.50 -22.28
C LYS A 291 -39.04 -46.21 -23.68
N HIS A 292 -38.32 -45.46 -24.51
CA HIS A 292 -38.79 -45.10 -25.84
C HIS A 292 -38.66 -46.24 -26.87
N PHE A 293 -37.80 -47.23 -26.63
CA PHE A 293 -37.69 -48.44 -27.48
C PHE A 293 -38.71 -49.51 -27.09
N VAL A 294 -39.00 -49.69 -25.79
CA VAL A 294 -40.02 -50.63 -25.30
C VAL A 294 -41.43 -50.17 -25.66
N ASP A 295 -41.75 -48.86 -25.52
CA ASP A 295 -43.06 -48.30 -25.92
C ASP A 295 -43.32 -48.35 -27.44
N HIS A 296 -42.26 -48.38 -28.25
CA HIS A 296 -42.40 -48.46 -29.72
C HIS A 296 -42.57 -49.89 -30.24
N MET A 297 -42.10 -50.89 -29.48
CA MET A 297 -42.22 -52.30 -29.85
C MET A 297 -43.56 -52.90 -29.38
N GLU A 298 -44.13 -52.39 -28.28
CA GLU A 298 -45.45 -52.82 -27.77
C GLU A 298 -46.62 -52.26 -28.61
N LYS A 299 -46.42 -51.15 -29.33
CA LYS A 299 -47.42 -50.57 -30.26
C LYS A 299 -47.40 -51.14 -31.68
N ALA A 300 -46.48 -52.06 -31.99
CA ALA A 300 -46.37 -52.68 -33.32
C ALA A 300 -47.10 -54.03 -33.44
N PHE A 301 -47.75 -54.52 -32.38
CA PHE A 301 -48.54 -55.76 -32.37
C PHE A 301 -49.91 -55.56 -31.72
N ILE A 302 -50.85 -54.93 -32.43
CA ILE A 302 -52.27 -55.22 -32.26
C ILE A 302 -52.87 -55.41 -33.68
N PRO A 303 -53.57 -56.52 -33.96
CA PRO A 303 -54.14 -56.79 -35.27
C PRO A 303 -55.28 -55.83 -35.59
N MET A 304 -55.43 -55.51 -36.88
CA MET A 304 -56.65 -54.93 -37.43
C MET A 304 -57.83 -55.87 -37.14
N ASP A 305 -58.91 -55.34 -36.57
CA ASP A 305 -60.23 -55.93 -36.73
C ASP A 305 -61.08 -55.02 -37.63
N ILE A 306 -61.70 -55.71 -38.58
CA ILE A 306 -62.41 -55.26 -39.77
C ILE A 306 -63.92 -55.32 -39.49
N GLU A 307 -64.68 -54.40 -40.10
CA GLU A 307 -66.15 -54.45 -40.31
C GLU A 307 -67.02 -54.26 -39.05
N ARG A 308 -68.19 -53.59 -39.06
CA ARG A 308 -69.13 -53.22 -40.12
C ARG A 308 -70.04 -52.09 -39.64
#